data_AF-A0A7J3CS56-F1
#
_entry.id   AF-A0A7J3CS56-F1
#
_cell.length_a   1.000
_cell.length_b   1.000
_cell.length_c   1.000
_cell.angle_alpha   90.00
_cell.angle_beta   90.00
_cell.angle_gamma   90.00
#
_symmetry.space_group_name_H-M   'P 1'
#
loop_
_entity.id
_entity.type
_entity.pdbx_description
1 polymer ?
#
loop_
_entity_poly.entity_id
_entity_poly.type
_entity_poly.pdbx_seq_one_letter_code
_entity_poly.pdbx_strand_id
1 'polypeptide(L)'
;MREIKDVFLERNLSIRVKNPYPTALDVMEIASHFGKVVERENKLMTDGPRKFVKLVFDIEDNIDERSRTQIFFDIDGEANDIGWLNMRISAQIVSHMRTPVNIATETFEDFYETQIYPEIERKAKEKVRRAIETIEAKIA
;
A
#
# COMPACT_ATOMS: atom_id res chain seq x y z
N MET A 1 -10.50 -14.73 -16.64
CA MET A 1 -9.56 -13.64 -16.31
C MET A 1 -8.70 -14.13 -15.16
N ARG A 2 -7.38 -14.08 -15.30
CA ARG A 2 -6.42 -14.54 -14.28
C ARG A 2 -5.86 -13.31 -13.56
N GLU A 3 -5.86 -13.33 -12.23
CA GLU A 3 -5.27 -12.27 -11.41
C GLU A 3 -3.89 -12.73 -10.94
N ILE A 4 -2.88 -11.88 -11.16
CA ILE A 4 -1.52 -12.06 -10.65
C ILE A 4 -1.34 -11.04 -9.53
N LYS A 5 -0.99 -11.53 -8.32
CA LYS A 5 -0.57 -10.69 -7.19
C LYS A 5 0.88 -11.00 -6.87
N ASP A 6 1.73 -10.00 -7.03
CA ASP A 6 3.12 -10.08 -6.59
C ASP A 6 3.32 -9.16 -5.40
N VAL A 7 3.47 -9.74 -4.20
CA VAL A 7 3.84 -9.01 -2.99
C VAL A 7 5.35 -8.91 -2.97
N PHE A 8 5.88 -7.68 -3.05
CA PHE A 8 7.31 -7.48 -3.22
C PHE A 8 7.96 -6.68 -2.09
N LEU A 9 7.16 -6.14 -1.18
CA LEU A 9 7.66 -5.40 -0.04
C LEU A 9 6.77 -5.62 1.17
N GLU A 10 7.41 -5.91 2.30
CA GLU A 10 6.83 -5.88 3.63
C GLU A 10 7.75 -5.10 4.55
N ARG A 11 7.19 -4.15 5.31
CA ARG A 11 7.90 -3.32 6.26
C ARG A 11 7.06 -3.15 7.52
N ASN A 12 7.74 -3.18 8.65
CA ASN A 12 7.15 -2.91 9.95
C ASN A 12 7.93 -1.74 10.57
N LEU A 13 7.23 -0.70 10.96
CA LEU A 13 7.77 0.48 11.61
C LEU A 13 7.10 0.62 12.97
N SER A 14 7.88 1.03 13.97
CA SER A 14 7.35 1.39 15.28
C SER A 14 7.95 2.73 15.67
N ILE A 15 7.10 3.75 15.77
CA ILE A 15 7.51 5.12 16.05
C ILE A 15 6.88 5.60 17.35
N ARG A 16 7.66 6.34 18.14
CA ARG A 16 7.20 6.95 19.38
C ARG A 16 6.73 8.37 19.09
N VAL A 17 5.45 8.64 19.33
CA VAL A 17 4.80 9.90 18.92
C VAL A 17 3.95 10.47 20.04
N LYS A 18 3.85 11.80 20.11
CA LYS A 18 3.05 12.48 21.14
C LYS A 18 1.54 12.26 20.93
N ASN A 19 1.10 12.25 19.67
CA ASN A 19 -0.32 12.10 19.32
C ASN A 19 -0.49 11.05 18.22
N PRO A 20 -0.68 9.75 18.56
CA PRO A 20 -0.76 8.68 17.57
C PRO A 20 -1.88 8.86 16.53
N TYR A 21 -3.04 9.40 16.93
CA TYR A 21 -4.17 9.53 15.99
C TYR A 21 -3.91 10.56 14.89
N PRO A 22 -3.56 11.83 15.20
CA PRO A 22 -3.13 12.78 14.19
C PRO A 22 -1.99 12.26 13.32
N THR A 23 -0.96 11.64 13.91
CA THR A 23 0.15 11.11 13.11
C THR A 23 -0.27 9.99 12.15
N ALA A 24 -1.23 9.14 12.54
CA ALA A 24 -1.78 8.14 11.63
C ALA A 24 -2.52 8.79 10.44
N LEU A 25 -3.26 9.88 10.69
CA LEU A 25 -3.92 10.64 9.62
C LEU A 25 -2.91 11.36 8.72
N ASP A 26 -1.84 11.92 9.29
CA ASP A 26 -0.75 12.55 8.51
C ASP A 26 -0.09 11.53 7.57
N VAL A 27 0.12 10.29 8.04
CA VAL A 27 0.62 9.20 7.19
C VAL A 27 -0.31 8.95 6.01
N MET A 28 -1.62 8.88 6.25
CA MET A 28 -2.61 8.68 5.20
C MET A 28 -2.66 9.85 4.21
N GLU A 29 -2.54 11.09 4.69
CA GLU A 29 -2.46 12.29 3.84
C GLU A 29 -1.18 12.32 2.99
N ILE A 30 -0.03 11.94 3.55
CA ILE A 30 1.21 11.83 2.76
C ILE A 30 1.04 10.72 1.72
N ALA A 31 0.50 9.58 2.10
CA ALA A 31 0.29 8.43 1.24
C ALA A 31 -0.69 8.72 0.09
N SER A 32 -1.68 9.60 0.30
CA SER A 32 -2.66 10.01 -0.72
C SER A 32 -2.05 10.76 -1.91
N HIS A 33 -0.81 11.25 -1.79
CA HIS A 33 -0.10 11.88 -2.91
C HIS A 33 0.42 10.86 -3.93
N PHE A 34 0.45 9.57 -3.57
CA PHE A 34 1.00 8.50 -4.42
C PHE A 34 -0.07 7.67 -5.14
N GLY A 35 -1.34 7.86 -4.79
CA GLY A 35 -2.46 7.15 -5.40
C GLY A 35 -3.79 7.45 -4.71
N LYS A 36 -4.84 6.77 -5.14
CA LYS A 36 -6.17 6.88 -4.55
C LYS A 36 -6.20 6.15 -3.20
N VAL A 37 -6.64 6.86 -2.15
CA VAL A 37 -6.86 6.26 -0.83
C VAL A 37 -8.16 5.45 -0.84
N VAL A 38 -8.09 4.23 -0.34
CA VAL A 38 -9.25 3.38 -0.01
C VAL A 38 -9.20 3.09 1.48
N GLU A 39 -9.95 3.87 2.25
CA GLU A 39 -10.07 3.68 3.70
C GLU A 39 -10.89 2.41 3.99
N ARG A 40 -10.38 1.54 4.86
CA ARG A 40 -11.05 0.29 5.28
C ARG A 40 -11.54 0.36 6.72
N GLU A 41 -10.71 0.91 7.60
CA GLU A 41 -11.02 1.01 9.03
C GLU A 41 -10.37 2.27 9.60
N ASN A 42 -11.15 3.08 10.30
CA ASN A 42 -10.67 4.24 11.03
C ASN A 42 -11.39 4.25 12.38
N LYS A 43 -10.66 3.86 13.42
CA LYS A 43 -11.19 3.73 14.77
C LYS A 43 -10.29 4.45 15.75
N LEU A 44 -10.92 5.33 16.53
CA LEU A 44 -10.36 5.91 17.73
C LEU A 44 -11.22 5.43 18.91
N MET A 45 -10.68 4.52 19.72
CA MET A 45 -11.36 4.06 20.94
C MET A 45 -10.95 4.96 22.09
N THR A 46 -11.90 5.73 22.63
CA THR A 46 -11.68 6.67 23.74
C THR A 46 -12.25 6.22 25.07
N ASP A 47 -13.08 5.18 25.07
CA ASP A 47 -13.94 4.84 26.21
C ASP A 47 -13.26 3.94 27.25
N GLY A 48 -12.00 3.54 26.99
CA GLY A 48 -11.19 2.71 27.87
C GLY A 48 -10.16 3.50 28.68
N PRO A 49 -9.49 2.85 29.66
CA PRO A 49 -8.38 3.45 30.40
C PRO A 49 -7.16 3.80 29.52
N ARG A 50 -7.13 3.26 28.30
CA ARG A 50 -6.15 3.52 27.26
C ARG A 50 -6.91 3.91 26.00
N LYS A 51 -6.45 4.93 25.30
CA LYS A 51 -7.01 5.25 23.98
C LYS A 51 -6.30 4.41 22.94
N PHE A 52 -7.03 3.86 21.98
CA PHE A 52 -6.43 3.07 20.90
C PHE A 52 -6.76 3.69 19.56
N VAL A 53 -5.78 3.68 18.68
CA VAL A 53 -5.88 4.08 17.29
C VAL A 53 -5.73 2.84 16.44
N LYS A 54 -6.65 2.70 15.49
CA LYS A 54 -6.52 1.75 14.40
C LYS A 54 -6.92 2.43 13.09
N LEU A 55 -5.99 2.51 12.16
CA LEU A 55 -6.20 3.06 10.83
C LEU A 55 -5.70 2.04 9.80
N VAL A 56 -6.60 1.57 8.95
CA VAL A 56 -6.32 0.60 7.89
C VAL A 56 -6.79 1.19 6.57
N PHE A 57 -5.88 1.32 5.62
CA PHE A 57 -6.19 1.85 4.29
C PHE A 57 -5.26 1.29 3.21
N ASP A 58 -5.71 1.37 1.98
CA ASP A 58 -4.88 1.12 0.80
C ASP A 58 -4.61 2.41 0.04
N ILE A 59 -3.46 2.46 -0.63
CA ILE A 59 -3.19 3.37 -1.74
C ILE A 59 -3.18 2.56 -3.03
N GLU A 60 -4.09 2.88 -3.93
CA GLU A 60 -4.17 2.26 -5.25
C GLU A 60 -3.73 3.26 -6.33
N ASP A 61 -2.82 2.82 -7.21
CA ASP A 61 -2.36 3.62 -8.34
C ASP A 61 -2.26 2.75 -9.60
N ASN A 62 -3.00 3.14 -10.63
CA ASN A 62 -3.06 2.41 -11.90
C ASN A 62 -1.79 2.69 -12.70
N ILE A 63 -1.14 1.63 -13.17
CA ILE A 63 0.00 1.72 -14.08
C ILE A 63 -0.52 1.74 -15.52
N ASP A 64 -1.49 0.87 -15.81
CA ASP A 64 -2.22 0.81 -17.08
C ASP A 64 -3.64 0.25 -16.85
N GLU A 65 -4.34 -0.14 -17.93
CA GLU A 65 -5.69 -0.69 -17.87
C GLU A 65 -5.78 -2.06 -17.17
N ARG A 66 -4.67 -2.78 -17.03
CA ARG A 66 -4.61 -4.17 -16.53
C ARG A 66 -3.86 -4.28 -15.21
N SER A 67 -2.98 -3.35 -14.90
CA SER A 67 -2.01 -3.42 -13.82
C SER A 67 -2.12 -2.21 -12.90
N ARG A 68 -2.16 -2.46 -11.60
CA ARG A 68 -2.15 -1.43 -10.56
C ARG A 68 -1.18 -1.79 -9.44
N THR A 69 -0.61 -0.78 -8.82
CA THR A 69 0.07 -0.92 -7.53
C THR A 69 -0.93 -0.76 -6.40
N GLN A 70 -0.74 -1.54 -5.34
CA GLN A 70 -1.50 -1.43 -4.11
C GLN A 70 -0.54 -1.42 -2.93
N ILE A 71 -0.59 -0.38 -2.13
CA ILE A 71 0.16 -0.27 -0.87
C ILE A 71 -0.85 -0.34 0.26
N PHE A 72 -0.77 -1.36 1.08
CA PHE A 72 -1.60 -1.56 2.25
C PHE A 72 -0.90 -1.03 3.50
N PHE A 73 -1.64 -0.29 4.31
CA PHE A 73 -1.22 0.24 5.60
C PHE A 73 -2.14 -0.29 6.70
N ASP A 74 -1.55 -0.92 7.70
CA ASP A 74 -2.20 -1.30 8.97
C ASP A 74 -1.47 -0.57 10.09
N ILE A 75 -2.10 0.49 10.60
CA ILE A 75 -1.57 1.35 11.65
C ILE A 75 -2.34 1.09 12.93
N ASP A 76 -1.64 0.66 13.97
CA ASP A 76 -2.15 0.50 15.32
C ASP A 76 -1.34 1.32 16.31
N GLY A 77 -1.99 1.84 17.35
CA GLY A 77 -1.27 2.59 18.37
C GLY A 77 -2.05 2.77 19.67
N GLU A 78 -1.32 2.96 20.76
CA GLU A 78 -1.88 3.32 22.06
C GLU A 78 -1.72 4.82 22.27
N ALA A 79 -2.83 5.55 22.26
CA ALA A 79 -2.90 6.99 22.46
C ALA A 79 -2.89 7.35 23.97
N ASN A 80 -1.68 7.44 24.51
CA ASN A 80 -1.36 8.23 25.71
C ASN A 80 -0.68 9.56 25.26
N ASP A 81 -0.37 10.50 26.16
CA ASP A 81 0.33 11.76 25.82
C ASP A 81 1.66 11.55 25.07
N ILE A 82 2.27 10.38 25.23
CA ILE A 82 3.31 9.85 24.37
C ILE A 82 2.99 8.37 24.17
N GLY A 83 2.68 7.99 22.94
CA GLY A 83 2.30 6.66 22.53
C GLY A 83 3.29 6.03 21.55
N TRP A 84 3.03 4.77 21.22
CA TRP A 84 3.66 4.08 20.10
C TRP A 84 2.65 3.93 18.98
N LEU A 85 3.12 4.10 17.76
CA LEU A 85 2.40 3.83 16.54
C LEU A 85 3.17 2.75 15.80
N ASN A 86 2.57 1.57 15.70
CA ASN A 86 3.07 0.48 14.88
C ASN A 86 2.40 0.57 13.52
N MET A 87 3.19 0.46 12.48
CA MET A 87 2.71 0.52 11.10
C MET A 87 3.27 -0.68 10.37
N ARG A 88 2.35 -1.50 9.84
CA ARG A 88 2.68 -2.53 8.86
C ARG A 88 2.36 -2.00 7.49
N ILE A 89 3.35 -2.02 6.61
CA ILE A 89 3.24 -1.61 5.22
C ILE A 89 3.50 -2.85 4.38
N SER A 90 2.56 -3.21 3.51
CA SER A 90 2.80 -4.20 2.46
C SER A 90 2.50 -3.59 1.11
N ALA A 91 3.28 -3.95 0.09
CA ALA A 91 3.04 -3.48 -1.25
C ALA A 91 3.04 -4.62 -2.25
N GLN A 92 2.09 -4.53 -3.17
CA GLN A 92 1.86 -5.53 -4.20
C GLN A 92 1.54 -4.90 -5.55
N ILE A 93 1.82 -5.65 -6.60
CA ILE A 93 1.33 -5.38 -7.95
C ILE A 93 0.19 -6.33 -8.21
N VAL A 94 -0.95 -5.80 -8.64
CA VAL A 94 -2.11 -6.57 -9.06
C VAL A 94 -2.25 -6.40 -10.56
N SER A 95 -2.16 -7.49 -11.32
CA SER A 95 -2.31 -7.49 -12.77
C SER A 95 -3.38 -8.48 -13.22
N HIS A 96 -4.26 -8.03 -14.12
CA HIS A 96 -5.32 -8.83 -14.71
C HIS A 96 -4.94 -9.29 -16.11
N MET A 97 -4.64 -10.58 -16.23
CA MET A 97 -4.35 -11.23 -17.51
C MET A 97 -5.64 -11.78 -18.13
N ARG A 98 -5.76 -11.64 -19.45
CA ARG A 98 -6.92 -12.20 -20.15
C ARG A 98 -6.70 -13.71 -20.29
N THR A 99 -7.79 -14.48 -20.23
CA THR A 99 -7.70 -15.90 -20.53
C THR A 99 -7.57 -16.04 -22.05
N PRO A 100 -6.50 -16.64 -22.57
CA PRO A 100 -6.34 -16.80 -24.01
C PRO A 100 -7.45 -17.69 -24.56
N VAL A 101 -8.01 -17.30 -25.70
CA VAL A 101 -9.11 -17.99 -26.39
C VAL A 101 -8.69 -18.57 -27.75
N ASN A 102 -7.55 -18.12 -28.28
CA ASN A 102 -6.94 -18.61 -29.51
C ASN A 102 -5.41 -18.36 -29.49
N ILE A 103 -4.71 -18.92 -30.49
CA ILE A 103 -3.25 -18.83 -30.62
C ILE A 103 -2.76 -17.38 -30.64
N ALA A 104 -3.47 -16.45 -31.30
CA ALA A 104 -3.07 -15.05 -31.36
C ALA A 104 -3.16 -14.38 -29.98
N THR A 105 -4.21 -14.67 -29.22
CA THR A 105 -4.34 -14.17 -27.83
C THR A 105 -3.33 -14.83 -26.89
N GLU A 106 -3.00 -16.10 -27.09
CA GLU A 106 -1.98 -16.81 -26.31
C GLU A 106 -0.60 -16.19 -26.53
N THR A 107 -0.20 -16.00 -27.80
CA THR A 107 1.07 -15.35 -28.15
C THR A 107 1.15 -13.92 -27.60
N PHE A 108 0.05 -13.18 -27.61
CA PHE A 108 0.01 -11.83 -27.04
C PHE A 108 0.17 -11.83 -25.52
N GLU A 109 -0.55 -12.72 -24.81
CA GLU A 109 -0.43 -12.79 -23.35
C GLU A 109 0.97 -13.29 -22.94
N ASP A 110 1.58 -14.22 -23.69
CA ASP A 110 2.98 -14.64 -23.48
C ASP A 110 3.97 -13.50 -23.71
N PHE A 111 3.79 -12.72 -24.79
CA PHE A 111 4.61 -11.54 -25.04
C PHE A 111 4.44 -10.50 -23.93
N TYR A 112 3.21 -10.29 -23.46
CA TYR A 112 2.93 -9.38 -22.37
C TYR A 112 3.61 -9.83 -21.08
N GLU A 113 3.47 -11.10 -20.69
CA GLU A 113 4.06 -11.67 -19.47
C GLU A 113 5.60 -11.66 -19.51
N THR A 114 6.20 -11.90 -20.68
CA THR A 114 7.67 -12.01 -20.80
C THR A 114 8.38 -10.70 -21.10
N GLN A 115 7.75 -9.75 -21.80
CA GLN A 115 8.41 -8.52 -22.25
C GLN A 115 7.85 -7.26 -21.56
N ILE A 116 6.53 -7.18 -21.35
CA ILE A 116 5.87 -5.97 -20.85
C ILE A 116 5.80 -5.97 -19.32
N TYR A 117 5.33 -7.08 -18.73
CA TYR A 117 5.13 -7.21 -17.29
C TYR A 117 6.41 -6.94 -16.47
N PRO A 118 7.62 -7.43 -16.84
CA PRO A 118 8.84 -7.16 -16.08
C PRO A 118 9.19 -5.66 -16.02
N GLU A 119 8.92 -4.89 -17.07
CA GLU A 119 9.15 -3.44 -17.08
C GLU A 119 8.12 -2.69 -16.24
N ILE A 120 6.85 -3.13 -16.26
CA ILE A 120 5.79 -2.64 -15.38
C ILE A 120 6.19 -2.90 -13.92
N GLU A 121 6.60 -4.13 -13.64
CA GLU A 121 7.03 -4.59 -12.32
C GLU A 121 8.18 -3.74 -11.79
N ARG A 122 9.22 -3.52 -12.59
CA ARG A 122 10.37 -2.69 -12.20
C ARG A 122 9.96 -1.25 -11.88
N LYS A 123 9.17 -0.60 -12.75
CA LYS A 123 8.70 0.79 -12.53
C LYS A 123 7.80 0.91 -11.30
N ALA A 124 6.93 -0.06 -11.10
CA ALA A 124 6.05 -0.13 -9.93
C ALA A 124 6.86 -0.24 -8.63
N LYS A 125 7.82 -1.18 -8.60
CA LYS A 125 8.70 -1.39 -7.44
C LYS A 125 9.48 -0.11 -7.10
N GLU A 126 10.02 0.58 -8.10
CA GLU A 126 10.71 1.87 -7.91
C GLU A 126 9.77 2.97 -7.37
N LYS A 127 8.57 3.10 -7.93
CA LYS A 127 7.58 4.12 -7.50
C LYS A 127 7.15 3.90 -6.05
N VAL A 128 6.78 2.67 -5.71
CA VAL A 128 6.37 2.29 -4.35
C VAL A 128 7.51 2.49 -3.35
N ARG A 129 8.73 2.09 -3.72
CA ARG A 129 9.90 2.28 -2.85
C ARG A 129 10.09 3.76 -2.48
N ARG A 130 10.02 4.67 -3.47
CA ARG A 130 10.11 6.12 -3.22
C ARG A 130 8.97 6.65 -2.34
N ALA A 131 7.76 6.12 -2.52
CA ALA A 131 6.62 6.49 -1.68
C ALA A 131 6.88 6.14 -0.21
N ILE A 132 7.35 4.92 0.06
CA ILE A 132 7.64 4.45 1.41
C ILE A 132 8.81 5.21 2.02
N GLU A 133 9.90 5.43 1.28
CA GLU A 133 11.04 6.23 1.74
C GLU A 133 10.63 7.68 2.09
N THR A 134 9.69 8.26 1.33
CA THR A 134 9.15 9.60 1.62
C THR A 134 8.28 9.61 2.87
N ILE A 135 7.45 8.58 3.07
CA ILE A 135 6.63 8.43 4.27
C ILE A 135 7.53 8.28 5.50
N GLU A 136 8.50 7.37 5.45
CA GLU A 136 9.48 7.13 6.53
C GLU A 136 10.24 8.41 6.90
N ALA A 137 10.73 9.16 5.92
CA ALA A 137 11.46 10.40 6.16
C ALA A 137 10.63 11.53 6.78
N LYS A 138 9.30 11.48 6.63
CA LYS A 138 8.39 12.50 7.20
C LYS A 138 7.89 12.15 8.61
N ILE A 139 7.95 10.88 8.99
CA ILE A 139 7.42 10.38 10.27
C ILE A 139 8.50 10.01 11.29
N ALA A 140 9.76 9.84 10.85
CA ALA A 140 10.93 9.64 11.70
C ALA A 140 11.53 10.98 12.17
#